data_AF-A0A0P4VVX6-F1
#
_entry.id   AF-A0A0P4VVX6-F1
#
_cell.length_a   1.000
_cell.length_b   1.000
_cell.length_c   1.000
_cell.angle_alpha   90.00
_cell.angle_beta   90.00
_cell.angle_gamma   90.00
#
_symmetry.space_group_name_H-M   'P 1'
#
loop_
_entity.id
_entity.type
_entity.pdbx_description
1 polymer ?
#
loop_
_entity_poly.entity_id
_entity_poly.type
_entity_poly.pdbx_seq_one_letter_code
_entity_poly.pdbx_strand_id
1 'polypeptide(L)'
;MIQLQEQWGAEHRMKDFDYNTLMSNERVLLDWLLTMERKGSAMVRNTPQKDIAGPELIEHIAYVKQSHYGPHSPVINRPNTNNVAFTNAKLGMHNDLPQYEHMPGIIFIQCVAQHPGAGGESIVTDGLFAAEELRRNHPEDFKILSSTDMYFWDKGHANYSWEMPEFYKIAKFPVIRINGDNEVVQIAVNNAIRDSHMDLPPQEVKKYYAAYKRFHNILYANAMTFKMEQGEYCYRGPLAGRDNSSCNTALHCTILSHAMLYTPRGAD
;
A
#
# COMPACT_ATOMS: atom_id res chain seq x y z
N MET A 1 -14.94 1.72 23.16
CA MET A 1 -14.50 1.53 21.77
C MET A 1 -13.50 0.39 21.77
N ILE A 2 -13.71 -0.65 20.97
CA ILE A 2 -12.71 -1.71 20.80
C ILE A 2 -11.66 -1.11 19.87
N GLN A 3 -10.46 -0.85 20.38
CA GLN A 3 -9.31 -0.54 19.55
C GLN A 3 -8.96 -1.83 18.79
N LEU A 4 -9.48 -1.95 17.57
CA LEU A 4 -9.32 -3.14 16.74
C LEU A 4 -7.91 -3.23 16.17
N GLN A 5 -7.27 -2.10 15.85
CA GLN A 5 -5.94 -2.09 15.25
C GLN A 5 -4.84 -2.32 16.28
N GLU A 6 -3.99 -3.30 16.01
CA GLU A 6 -2.82 -3.64 16.78
C GLU A 6 -1.56 -3.16 16.06
N GLN A 7 -0.91 -2.19 16.66
CA GLN A 7 0.36 -1.66 16.17
C GLN A 7 1.47 -2.70 16.24
N TRP A 8 2.40 -2.67 15.28
CA TRP A 8 3.52 -3.61 15.22
C TRP A 8 4.81 -3.01 14.66
N GLY A 9 5.96 -3.54 15.09
CA GLY A 9 7.30 -3.14 14.64
C GLY A 9 7.98 -4.19 13.75
N ALA A 10 9.30 -4.12 13.63
CA ALA A 10 10.10 -5.00 12.75
C ALA A 10 10.04 -6.50 13.12
N GLU A 11 9.65 -6.81 14.37
CA GLU A 11 9.45 -8.17 14.86
C GLU A 11 8.14 -8.82 14.37
N HIS A 12 7.25 -8.06 13.73
CA HIS A 12 5.99 -8.56 13.21
C HIS A 12 6.19 -9.76 12.29
N ARG A 13 5.20 -10.65 12.26
CA ARG A 13 5.13 -11.78 11.33
C ARG A 13 3.71 -11.85 10.78
N MET A 14 3.60 -11.92 9.46
CA MET A 14 2.30 -12.13 8.83
C MET A 14 1.76 -13.50 9.19
N LYS A 15 0.46 -13.55 9.48
CA LYS A 15 -0.25 -14.82 9.62
C LYS A 15 -0.51 -15.40 8.24
N ASP A 16 -0.21 -16.69 8.09
CA ASP A 16 -0.43 -17.43 6.86
C ASP A 16 -1.85 -18.01 6.82
N PHE A 17 -2.47 -17.93 5.65
CA PHE A 17 -3.75 -18.54 5.31
C PHE A 17 -3.60 -19.34 4.02
N ASP A 18 -4.39 -20.39 3.86
CA ASP A 18 -4.41 -21.19 2.63
C ASP A 18 -5.55 -20.74 1.71
N TYR A 19 -5.27 -20.50 0.43
CA TYR A 19 -6.26 -20.02 -0.55
C TYR A 19 -7.50 -20.91 -0.63
N ASN A 20 -7.33 -22.23 -0.78
CA ASN A 20 -8.45 -23.14 -0.96
C ASN A 20 -9.34 -23.17 0.28
N THR A 21 -8.71 -23.05 1.45
CA THR A 21 -9.42 -22.96 2.74
C THR A 21 -10.20 -21.65 2.87
N LEU A 22 -9.62 -20.52 2.45
CA LEU A 22 -10.33 -19.22 2.41
C LEU A 22 -11.57 -19.28 1.53
N MET A 23 -11.47 -19.92 0.36
CA MET A 23 -12.57 -20.02 -0.61
C MET A 23 -13.70 -20.98 -0.18
N SER A 24 -13.48 -21.83 0.83
CA SER A 24 -14.42 -22.91 1.20
C SER A 24 -14.85 -22.92 2.67
N ASN A 25 -14.21 -22.13 3.53
CA ASN A 25 -14.48 -22.14 4.98
C ASN A 25 -14.70 -20.72 5.53
N GLU A 26 -15.95 -20.38 5.81
CA GLU A 26 -16.36 -19.07 6.32
C GLU A 26 -15.68 -18.66 7.63
N ARG A 27 -15.32 -19.62 8.50
CA ARG A 27 -14.63 -19.31 9.76
C ARG A 27 -13.20 -18.85 9.52
N VAL A 28 -12.51 -19.50 8.57
CA VAL A 28 -11.15 -19.13 8.18
C VAL A 28 -11.17 -17.82 7.39
N LEU A 29 -12.17 -17.63 6.53
CA LEU A 29 -12.41 -16.36 5.85
C LEU A 29 -12.61 -15.21 6.83
N LEU A 30 -13.46 -15.38 7.85
CA LEU A 30 -13.68 -14.38 8.89
C LEU A 30 -12.41 -14.09 9.69
N ASP A 31 -11.66 -15.11 10.08
CA ASP A 31 -10.37 -14.95 10.77
C ASP A 31 -9.35 -14.18 9.92
N TRP A 32 -9.32 -14.43 8.61
CA TRP A 32 -8.51 -13.64 7.68
C TRP A 32 -8.95 -12.18 7.60
N LEU A 33 -10.26 -11.91 7.41
CA LEU A 33 -10.80 -10.55 7.40
C LEU A 33 -10.49 -9.79 8.70
N LEU A 34 -10.67 -10.43 9.86
CA LEU A 34 -10.35 -9.84 11.16
C LEU A 34 -8.84 -9.64 11.35
N THR A 35 -8.01 -10.54 10.82
CA THR A 35 -6.55 -10.36 10.83
C THR A 35 -6.15 -9.16 9.97
N MET A 36 -6.75 -9.01 8.79
CA MET A 36 -6.52 -7.86 7.91
C MET A 36 -6.93 -6.54 8.57
N GLU A 37 -8.06 -6.50 9.28
CA GLU A 37 -8.52 -5.33 10.03
C GLU A 37 -7.58 -4.98 11.19
N ARG A 38 -7.20 -5.98 11.99
CA ARG A 38 -6.42 -5.77 13.22
C ARG A 38 -4.95 -5.46 12.92
N LYS A 39 -4.36 -6.17 11.97
CA LYS A 39 -2.90 -6.13 11.71
C LYS A 39 -2.53 -5.42 10.42
N GLY A 40 -3.47 -5.13 9.52
CA GLY A 40 -3.15 -4.51 8.23
C GLY A 40 -2.20 -5.34 7.36
N SER A 41 -2.00 -6.63 7.64
CA SER A 41 -1.15 -7.51 6.83
C SER A 41 -1.47 -8.99 7.07
N ALA A 42 -1.42 -9.79 6.00
CA ALA A 42 -1.62 -11.23 6.02
C ALA A 42 -1.01 -11.84 4.77
N MET A 43 -0.65 -13.12 4.84
CA MET A 43 -0.12 -13.85 3.71
C MET A 43 -1.07 -14.99 3.35
N VAL A 44 -1.40 -15.11 2.08
CA VAL A 44 -2.19 -16.19 1.52
C VAL A 44 -1.28 -17.06 0.66
N ARG A 45 -1.20 -18.34 1.01
CA ARG A 45 -0.37 -19.35 0.36
C ARG A 45 -1.22 -20.19 -0.60
N ASN A 46 -0.53 -20.93 -1.47
CA ASN A 46 -1.14 -21.91 -2.38
C ASN A 46 -2.22 -21.31 -3.29
N THR A 47 -2.05 -20.05 -3.72
CA THR A 47 -2.95 -19.47 -4.72
C THR A 47 -2.75 -20.18 -6.06
N PRO A 48 -3.83 -20.41 -6.84
CA PRO A 48 -3.71 -20.88 -8.21
C PRO A 48 -2.72 -20.03 -8.99
N GLN A 49 -1.88 -20.66 -9.82
CA GLN A 49 -0.93 -19.97 -10.71
C GLN A 49 -1.64 -19.35 -11.92
N LYS A 50 -2.72 -18.62 -11.65
CA LYS A 50 -3.47 -17.83 -12.61
C LYS A 50 -3.54 -16.41 -12.06
N ASP A 51 -3.44 -15.45 -12.96
CA ASP A 51 -3.62 -14.01 -12.72
C ASP A 51 -5.01 -13.66 -12.15
N ILE A 52 -5.99 -14.56 -12.29
CA ILE A 52 -7.34 -14.37 -11.77
C ILE A 52 -7.54 -14.77 -10.30
N ALA A 53 -6.60 -15.47 -9.65
CA ALA A 53 -6.80 -15.97 -8.28
C ALA A 53 -7.05 -14.86 -7.26
N GLY A 54 -6.31 -13.77 -7.38
CA GLY A 54 -6.52 -12.58 -6.56
C GLY A 54 -7.89 -11.94 -6.74
N PRO A 55 -8.25 -11.58 -7.99
CA PRO A 55 -9.58 -11.10 -8.33
C PRO A 55 -10.71 -11.99 -7.82
N GLU A 56 -10.62 -13.32 -7.99
CA GLU A 56 -11.60 -14.28 -7.49
C GLU A 56 -11.77 -14.21 -5.96
N LEU A 57 -10.66 -14.14 -5.21
CA LEU A 57 -10.72 -13.99 -3.75
C LEU A 57 -11.36 -12.66 -3.33
N ILE A 58 -11.09 -11.57 -4.07
CA ILE A 58 -11.69 -10.26 -3.80
C ILE A 58 -13.18 -10.29 -4.11
N GLU A 59 -13.59 -10.87 -5.23
CA GLU A 59 -14.99 -11.04 -5.62
C GLU A 59 -15.74 -12.01 -4.71
N HIS A 60 -15.03 -12.89 -4.00
CA HIS A 60 -15.61 -13.73 -2.96
C HIS A 60 -16.08 -12.91 -1.75
N ILE A 61 -15.36 -11.85 -1.38
CA ILE A 61 -15.69 -11.01 -0.21
C ILE A 61 -16.38 -9.68 -0.56
N ALA A 62 -16.14 -9.14 -1.76
CA ALA A 62 -16.56 -7.80 -2.18
C ALA A 62 -16.45 -7.66 -3.71
N TYR A 63 -15.87 -6.56 -4.20
CA TYR A 63 -15.64 -6.29 -5.62
C TYR A 63 -14.34 -5.51 -5.83
N VAL A 64 -13.76 -5.63 -7.02
CA VAL A 64 -12.53 -4.93 -7.39
C VAL A 64 -12.78 -3.44 -7.60
N LYS A 65 -12.04 -2.59 -6.90
CA LYS A 65 -12.10 -1.12 -7.08
C LYS A 65 -11.28 -0.72 -8.31
N GLN A 66 -11.96 -0.16 -9.30
CA GLN A 66 -11.33 0.34 -10.53
C GLN A 66 -10.38 1.52 -10.24
N SER A 67 -9.23 1.53 -10.89
CA SER A 67 -8.28 2.65 -10.90
C SER A 67 -8.01 3.12 -12.34
N HIS A 68 -7.26 4.21 -12.50
CA HIS A 68 -6.81 4.63 -13.83
C HIS A 68 -5.81 3.65 -14.47
N TYR A 69 -5.21 2.76 -13.67
CA TYR A 69 -4.40 1.62 -14.16
C TYR A 69 -5.26 0.39 -14.50
N GLY A 70 -6.59 0.50 -14.48
CA GLY A 70 -7.53 -0.58 -14.74
C GLY A 70 -7.92 -1.37 -13.48
N PRO A 71 -8.66 -2.49 -13.66
CA PRO A 71 -9.06 -3.40 -12.57
C PRO A 71 -7.89 -4.21 -12.01
N HIS A 72 -6.93 -4.51 -12.87
CA HIS A 72 -5.80 -5.39 -12.60
C HIS A 72 -4.55 -4.77 -13.17
N SER A 73 -3.49 -4.71 -12.36
CA SER A 73 -2.22 -4.13 -12.80
C SER A 73 -1.09 -5.13 -12.66
N PRO A 74 -0.70 -5.79 -13.77
CA PRO A 74 0.52 -6.60 -13.81
C PRO A 74 1.74 -5.70 -13.59
N VAL A 75 2.41 -5.89 -12.47
CA VAL A 75 3.66 -5.24 -12.10
C VAL A 75 4.80 -6.02 -12.73
N ILE A 76 5.11 -5.65 -13.97
CA ILE A 76 6.21 -6.18 -14.78
C ILE A 76 7.04 -5.01 -15.31
N ASN A 77 8.26 -5.29 -15.76
CA ASN A 77 9.07 -4.28 -16.42
C ASN A 77 8.45 -3.92 -17.79
N ARG A 78 8.09 -2.65 -17.97
CA ARG A 78 7.44 -2.12 -19.18
C ARG A 78 8.37 -1.09 -19.85
N PRO A 79 8.60 -1.16 -21.16
CA PRO A 79 9.29 -0.10 -21.87
C PRO A 79 8.48 1.20 -21.81
N ASN A 80 9.15 2.35 -21.74
CA ASN A 80 8.55 3.70 -21.80
C ASN A 80 7.48 4.00 -20.74
N THR A 81 7.55 3.38 -19.56
CA THR A 81 6.64 3.68 -18.45
C THR A 81 7.07 4.92 -17.66
N ASN A 82 6.08 5.70 -17.20
CA ASN A 82 6.26 6.80 -16.25
C ASN A 82 6.05 6.36 -14.79
N ASN A 83 5.61 5.12 -14.54
CA ASN A 83 5.40 4.59 -13.20
C ASN A 83 6.57 3.70 -12.79
N VAL A 84 7.26 4.10 -11.71
CA VAL A 84 8.46 3.43 -11.19
C VAL A 84 8.19 1.96 -10.85
N ALA A 85 6.96 1.60 -10.48
CA ALA A 85 6.57 0.22 -10.18
C ALA A 85 6.73 -0.73 -11.39
N PHE A 86 6.63 -0.20 -12.61
CA PHE A 86 6.79 -0.98 -13.84
C PHE A 86 8.23 -0.96 -14.38
N THR A 87 9.20 -0.72 -13.52
CA THR A 87 10.63 -0.72 -13.84
C THR A 87 11.39 -1.72 -12.96
N ASN A 88 12.67 -1.91 -13.23
CA ASN A 88 13.56 -2.66 -12.35
C ASN A 88 14.19 -1.77 -11.25
N ALA A 89 13.77 -0.51 -11.10
CA ALA A 89 14.29 0.37 -10.07
C ALA A 89 13.81 -0.03 -8.67
N LYS A 90 14.57 0.36 -7.64
CA LYS A 90 14.18 0.15 -6.25
C LYS A 90 12.96 1.02 -5.96
N LEU A 91 11.90 0.40 -5.44
CA LEU A 91 10.70 1.12 -5.06
C LEU A 91 10.77 1.40 -3.55
N GLY A 92 11.12 2.62 -3.20
CA GLY A 92 11.16 3.05 -1.80
C GLY A 92 9.82 2.85 -1.10
N MET A 93 9.81 2.87 0.23
CA MET A 93 8.55 2.78 0.97
C MET A 93 7.56 3.86 0.54
N HIS A 94 6.35 3.42 0.24
CA HIS A 94 5.27 4.24 -0.27
C HIS A 94 3.90 3.66 0.06
N ASN A 95 2.89 4.48 -0.15
CA ASN A 95 1.53 4.11 -0.37
C ASN A 95 1.20 4.16 -1.84
N ASP A 96 0.36 3.24 -2.29
CA ASP A 96 -0.18 3.32 -3.64
C ASP A 96 -1.31 4.33 -3.73
N LEU A 97 -1.35 4.96 -4.89
CA LEU A 97 -2.43 5.83 -5.31
C LEU A 97 -2.75 7.04 -4.38
N PRO A 98 -1.78 7.73 -3.72
CA PRO A 98 -2.08 8.92 -2.93
C PRO A 98 -2.55 10.12 -3.77
N GLN A 99 -2.50 10.05 -5.10
CA GLN A 99 -3.16 10.99 -6.00
C GLN A 99 -4.70 10.87 -6.03
N TYR A 100 -5.29 9.93 -5.27
CA TYR A 100 -6.72 9.87 -5.00
C TYR A 100 -7.04 10.44 -3.61
N GLU A 101 -8.04 11.32 -3.53
CA GLU A 101 -8.57 11.82 -2.25
C GLU A 101 -9.02 10.68 -1.33
N HIS A 102 -9.63 9.64 -1.92
CA HIS A 102 -9.95 8.38 -1.25
C HIS A 102 -8.99 7.28 -1.70
N MET A 103 -7.83 7.24 -1.04
CA MET A 103 -6.83 6.20 -1.24
C MET A 103 -7.44 4.78 -1.11
N PRO A 104 -6.91 3.81 -1.87
CA PRO A 104 -7.13 2.39 -1.61
C PRO A 104 -7.01 2.05 -0.13
N GLY A 105 -8.03 1.41 0.44
CA GLY A 105 -7.94 0.91 1.81
C GLY A 105 -7.16 -0.40 1.88
N ILE A 106 -7.29 -1.22 0.85
CA ILE A 106 -6.73 -2.56 0.76
C ILE A 106 -6.06 -2.75 -0.58
N ILE A 107 -4.84 -3.29 -0.55
CA ILE A 107 -4.07 -3.64 -1.74
C ILE A 107 -3.67 -5.10 -1.62
N PHE A 108 -3.97 -5.83 -2.68
CA PHE A 108 -3.61 -7.22 -2.81
C PHE A 108 -2.55 -7.41 -3.87
N ILE A 109 -1.49 -8.13 -3.52
CA ILE A 109 -0.34 -8.36 -4.40
C ILE A 109 -0.08 -9.85 -4.51
N GLN A 110 -0.31 -10.44 -5.69
CA GLN A 110 0.08 -11.81 -6.02
C GLN A 110 1.51 -11.85 -6.53
N CYS A 111 2.30 -12.83 -6.11
CA CYS A 111 3.54 -13.15 -6.81
C CYS A 111 3.30 -14.25 -7.85
N VAL A 112 3.32 -13.84 -9.12
CA VAL A 112 3.15 -14.75 -10.27
C VAL A 112 4.49 -15.36 -10.68
N ALA A 113 5.56 -14.57 -10.63
CA ALA A 113 6.92 -15.04 -10.84
C ALA A 113 7.90 -14.26 -9.94
N GLN A 114 8.80 -14.96 -9.26
CA GLN A 114 9.82 -14.37 -8.42
C GLN A 114 11.20 -14.50 -9.04
N HIS A 115 12.05 -13.49 -8.85
CA HIS A 115 13.44 -13.58 -9.26
C HIS A 115 14.22 -14.55 -8.33
N PRO A 116 14.92 -15.56 -8.89
CA PRO A 116 15.58 -16.60 -8.09
C PRO A 116 16.88 -16.13 -7.40
N GLY A 117 17.50 -15.05 -7.88
CA GLY A 117 18.72 -14.48 -7.30
C GLY A 117 18.44 -13.55 -6.12
N ALA A 118 19.48 -12.88 -5.62
CA ALA A 118 19.35 -11.82 -4.60
C ALA A 118 18.55 -10.62 -5.16
N GLY A 119 17.70 -10.01 -4.34
CA GLY A 119 16.82 -8.92 -4.76
C GLY A 119 15.36 -9.34 -4.93
N GLY A 120 14.47 -8.36 -5.06
CA GLY A 120 13.03 -8.58 -5.19
C GLY A 120 12.31 -8.80 -3.86
N GLU A 121 13.00 -8.59 -2.74
CA GLU A 121 12.41 -8.62 -1.41
C GLU A 121 11.35 -7.53 -1.26
N SER A 122 10.26 -7.89 -0.62
CA SER A 122 9.22 -6.95 -0.20
C SER A 122 9.55 -6.42 1.19
N ILE A 123 9.21 -5.15 1.41
CA ILE A 123 9.34 -4.49 2.70
C ILE A 123 7.99 -3.87 3.05
N VAL A 124 7.55 -3.99 4.29
CA VAL A 124 6.31 -3.36 4.78
C VAL A 124 6.55 -2.80 6.17
N THR A 125 5.81 -1.77 6.54
CA THR A 125 5.89 -1.16 7.86
C THR A 125 4.50 -0.74 8.31
N ASP A 126 4.27 -0.71 9.62
CA ASP A 126 3.08 -0.10 10.17
C ASP A 126 3.29 1.42 10.25
N GLY A 127 2.66 2.14 9.32
CA GLY A 127 2.74 3.59 9.30
C GLY A 127 2.06 4.29 10.45
N LEU A 128 1.00 3.69 10.99
CA LEU A 128 0.30 4.26 12.13
C LEU A 128 1.21 4.19 13.34
N PHE A 129 1.81 3.01 13.59
CA PHE A 129 2.83 2.85 14.63
C PHE A 129 4.01 3.81 14.44
N ALA A 130 4.57 3.92 13.23
CA ALA A 130 5.68 4.83 12.94
C ALA A 130 5.31 6.31 13.15
N ALA A 131 4.07 6.71 12.82
CA ALA A 131 3.60 8.06 13.05
C ALA A 131 3.42 8.35 14.54
N GLU A 132 2.99 7.37 15.33
CA GLU A 132 2.92 7.50 16.79
C GLU A 132 4.28 7.54 17.47
N GLU A 133 5.24 6.79 16.95
CA GLU A 133 6.63 6.92 17.37
C GLU A 133 7.16 8.34 17.07
N LEU A 134 6.89 8.87 15.87
CA LEU A 134 7.27 10.23 15.51
C LEU A 134 6.59 11.26 16.43
N ARG A 135 5.29 11.12 16.71
CA ARG A 135 4.54 12.02 17.61
C ARG A 135 5.15 12.06 19.00
N ARG A 136 5.53 10.90 19.54
CA ARG A 136 6.12 10.78 20.89
C ARG A 136 7.55 11.31 20.97
N ASN A 137 8.39 10.97 19.99
CA ASN A 137 9.83 11.26 20.05
C ASN A 137 10.20 12.61 19.41
N HIS A 138 9.42 13.08 18.45
CA HIS A 138 9.68 14.27 17.64
C HIS A 138 8.37 15.03 17.34
N PRO A 139 7.68 15.57 18.37
CA PRO A 139 6.35 16.16 18.22
C PRO A 139 6.28 17.33 17.23
N GLU A 140 7.36 18.12 17.09
CA GLU A 140 7.43 19.20 16.09
C GLU A 140 7.48 18.66 14.66
N ASP A 141 8.25 17.59 14.42
CA ASP A 141 8.31 16.94 13.10
C ASP A 141 6.96 16.30 12.76
N PHE A 142 6.30 15.67 13.74
CA PHE A 142 4.94 15.15 13.58
C PHE A 142 3.96 16.26 13.19
N LYS A 143 3.97 17.38 13.92
CA LYS A 143 3.10 18.53 13.65
C LYS A 143 3.32 19.07 12.23
N ILE A 144 4.56 19.23 11.80
CA ILE A 144 4.90 19.66 10.44
C ILE A 144 4.27 18.71 9.41
N LEU A 145 4.45 17.40 9.58
CA LEU A 145 3.94 16.40 8.63
C LEU A 145 2.44 16.17 8.70
N SER A 146 1.79 16.54 9.79
CA SER A 146 0.33 16.40 9.97
C SER A 146 -0.45 17.66 9.63
N SER A 147 0.20 18.82 9.52
CA SER A 147 -0.46 20.10 9.20
C SER A 147 -0.03 20.70 7.87
N THR A 148 0.96 20.12 7.19
CA THR A 148 1.45 20.65 5.91
C THR A 148 0.98 19.77 4.76
N ASP A 149 0.09 20.32 3.95
CA ASP A 149 -0.41 19.66 2.75
C ASP A 149 0.66 19.53 1.67
N MET A 150 0.76 18.32 1.10
CA MET A 150 1.55 18.05 -0.11
C MET A 150 0.62 17.64 -1.25
N TYR A 151 1.00 18.02 -2.47
CA TYR A 151 0.34 17.49 -3.66
C TYR A 151 0.91 16.11 -4.01
N PHE A 152 0.02 15.20 -4.40
CA PHE A 152 0.35 13.95 -5.07
C PHE A 152 -0.37 13.96 -6.41
N TRP A 153 0.36 13.75 -7.50
CA TRP A 153 -0.23 13.81 -8.83
C TRP A 153 0.29 12.69 -9.72
N ASP A 154 -0.57 12.27 -10.65
CA ASP A 154 -0.22 11.32 -11.67
C ASP A 154 -0.90 11.73 -12.97
N LYS A 155 -0.10 11.90 -14.03
CA LYS A 155 -0.56 12.28 -15.35
C LYS A 155 0.09 11.40 -16.38
N GLY A 156 -0.72 10.89 -17.30
CA GLY A 156 -0.20 10.04 -18.35
C GLY A 156 -1.29 9.60 -19.31
N HIS A 157 -0.88 8.64 -20.14
CA HIS A 157 -1.73 7.96 -21.10
C HIS A 157 -1.61 6.46 -20.88
N ALA A 158 -2.63 5.73 -21.30
CA ALA A 158 -2.64 4.28 -21.24
C ALA A 158 -1.47 3.68 -22.04
N ASN A 159 -0.78 2.71 -21.44
CA ASN A 159 0.13 1.81 -22.16
C ASN A 159 -0.63 0.58 -22.69
N TYR A 160 -1.80 0.28 -22.12
CA TYR A 160 -2.61 -0.89 -22.44
C TYR A 160 -4.09 -0.56 -22.52
N SER A 161 -4.86 -1.37 -23.26
CA SER A 161 -6.28 -1.13 -23.53
C SER A 161 -7.20 -1.19 -22.30
N TRP A 162 -6.75 -1.78 -21.20
CA TRP A 162 -7.49 -1.86 -19.93
C TRP A 162 -7.21 -0.68 -18.99
N GLU A 163 -6.25 0.18 -19.32
CA GLU A 163 -5.96 1.41 -18.58
C GLU A 163 -6.82 2.57 -19.11
N MET A 164 -6.99 3.62 -18.30
CA MET A 164 -7.70 4.81 -18.75
C MET A 164 -6.88 5.53 -19.84
N PRO A 165 -7.44 5.80 -21.04
CA PRO A 165 -6.67 6.29 -22.20
C PRO A 165 -5.81 7.53 -21.94
N GLU A 166 -6.35 8.48 -21.18
CA GLU A 166 -5.66 9.65 -20.67
C GLU A 166 -6.10 9.87 -19.21
N PHE A 167 -5.17 10.26 -18.36
CA PHE A 167 -5.48 10.54 -16.96
C PHE A 167 -4.69 11.72 -16.44
N TYR A 168 -5.36 12.49 -15.58
CA TYR A 168 -4.72 13.45 -14.70
C TYR A 168 -5.42 13.38 -13.35
N LYS A 169 -4.69 12.90 -12.35
CA LYS A 169 -5.14 12.75 -10.97
C LYS A 169 -4.27 13.63 -10.09
N ILE A 170 -4.89 14.35 -9.16
CA ILE A 170 -4.19 15.15 -8.18
C ILE A 170 -4.99 15.15 -6.88
N ALA A 171 -4.29 15.00 -5.76
CA ALA A 171 -4.86 15.18 -4.44
C ALA A 171 -3.89 15.98 -3.58
N LYS A 172 -4.44 16.65 -2.56
CA LYS A 172 -3.70 17.51 -1.65
C LYS A 172 -4.11 17.18 -0.22
N PHE A 173 -3.15 16.75 0.59
CA PHE A 173 -3.33 16.50 2.01
C PHE A 173 -1.97 16.28 2.70
N PRO A 174 -1.91 16.26 4.04
CA PRO A 174 -0.66 16.01 4.75
C PRO A 174 -0.22 14.56 4.63
N VAL A 175 1.08 14.32 4.84
CA VAL A 175 1.66 12.97 4.87
C VAL A 175 1.06 12.13 6.01
N ILE A 176 0.73 12.77 7.13
CA ILE A 176 0.08 12.14 8.29
C ILE A 176 -1.30 12.77 8.46
N ARG A 177 -2.37 12.03 8.18
CA ARG A 177 -3.73 12.54 8.39
C ARG A 177 -4.22 12.14 9.77
N ILE A 178 -4.75 13.13 10.49
CA ILE A 178 -5.40 12.94 11.79
C ILE A 178 -6.91 13.20 11.68
N ASN A 179 -7.72 12.50 12.46
CA ASN A 179 -9.16 12.74 12.55
C ASN A 179 -9.48 13.82 13.62
N GLY A 180 -10.77 14.09 13.82
CA GLY A 180 -11.25 15.05 14.83
C GLY A 180 -10.94 14.66 16.28
N ASP A 181 -10.66 13.37 16.53
CA ASP A 181 -10.29 12.83 17.83
C ASP A 181 -8.77 12.80 18.06
N ASN A 182 -7.99 13.43 17.16
CA ASN A 182 -6.53 13.50 17.19
C ASN A 182 -5.84 12.12 17.06
N GLU A 183 -6.49 11.18 16.39
CA GLU A 183 -5.94 9.87 16.05
C GLU A 183 -5.35 9.89 14.64
N VAL A 184 -4.22 9.21 14.43
CA VAL A 184 -3.65 9.01 13.10
C VAL A 184 -4.51 8.00 12.34
N VAL A 185 -5.09 8.43 11.21
CA VAL A 185 -6.03 7.60 10.44
C VAL A 185 -5.49 7.17 9.08
N GLN A 186 -4.48 7.86 8.54
CA GLN A 186 -3.93 7.55 7.23
C GLN A 186 -2.54 8.13 7.07
N ILE A 187 -1.67 7.35 6.43
CA ILE A 187 -0.36 7.81 5.97
C ILE A 187 -0.37 7.90 4.45
N ALA A 188 0.28 8.93 3.92
CA ALA A 188 0.48 9.11 2.49
C ALA A 188 1.93 9.49 2.20
N VAL A 189 2.73 8.49 1.85
CA VAL A 189 4.12 8.62 1.44
C VAL A 189 4.22 8.08 0.03
N ASN A 190 4.63 8.87 -0.96
CA ASN A 190 5.04 8.31 -2.25
C ASN A 190 5.94 9.32 -2.95
N ASN A 191 7.26 9.10 -2.89
CA ASN A 191 8.23 10.05 -3.44
C ASN A 191 8.20 10.14 -4.97
N ALA A 192 7.71 9.12 -5.66
CA ALA A 192 7.68 9.11 -7.12
C ALA A 192 6.62 10.07 -7.68
N ILE A 193 5.53 10.29 -6.93
CA ILE A 193 4.37 11.06 -7.39
C ILE A 193 4.01 12.25 -6.48
N ARG A 194 4.75 12.45 -5.38
CA ARG A 194 4.69 13.70 -4.62
C ARG A 194 5.19 14.83 -5.51
N ASP A 195 4.39 15.88 -5.64
CA ASP A 195 4.74 17.02 -6.47
C ASP A 195 6.02 17.71 -5.96
N SER A 196 6.77 18.24 -6.91
CA SER A 196 7.83 19.21 -6.70
C SER A 196 7.30 20.55 -6.17
N HIS A 197 6.06 20.90 -6.49
CA HIS A 197 5.40 22.09 -5.99
C HIS A 197 5.03 21.93 -4.52
N MET A 198 5.45 22.91 -3.70
CA MET A 198 5.15 22.96 -2.27
C MET A 198 4.58 24.33 -1.94
N ASP A 199 3.38 24.34 -1.35
CA ASP A 199 2.72 25.57 -0.87
C ASP A 199 3.31 26.01 0.48
N LEU A 200 4.64 26.14 0.54
CA LEU A 200 5.39 26.50 1.73
C LEU A 200 6.27 27.73 1.49
N PRO A 201 6.40 28.63 2.50
CA PRO A 201 7.44 29.62 2.49
C PRO A 201 8.84 28.97 2.39
N PRO A 202 9.79 29.54 1.62
CA PRO A 202 11.10 28.92 1.38
C PRO A 202 11.87 28.53 2.66
N GLN A 203 11.71 29.29 3.74
CA GLN A 203 12.35 29.03 5.03
C GLN A 203 11.83 27.78 5.75
N GLU A 204 10.59 27.34 5.46
CA GLU A 204 9.97 26.16 6.07
C GLU A 204 10.28 24.87 5.28
N VAL A 205 10.66 24.98 4.00
CA VAL A 205 10.95 23.84 3.13
C VAL A 205 12.02 22.91 3.74
N LYS A 206 13.11 23.47 4.26
CA LYS A 206 14.19 22.66 4.87
C LYS A 206 13.71 21.90 6.11
N LYS A 207 12.85 22.51 6.93
CA LYS A 207 12.29 21.87 8.13
C LYS A 207 11.34 20.75 7.73
N TYR A 208 10.50 20.97 6.72
CA TYR A 208 9.63 19.94 6.17
C TYR A 208 10.43 18.71 5.71
N TYR A 209 11.47 18.91 4.89
CA TYR A 209 12.30 17.79 4.43
C TYR A 209 13.07 17.11 5.56
N ALA A 210 13.48 17.84 6.62
CA ALA A 210 14.11 17.23 7.79
C ALA A 210 13.13 16.32 8.54
N ALA A 211 11.90 16.79 8.80
CA ALA A 211 10.82 16.01 9.40
C ALA A 211 10.47 14.80 8.54
N TYR A 212 10.30 15.00 7.23
CA TYR A 212 9.96 13.94 6.27
C TYR A 212 11.06 12.87 6.17
N LYS A 213 12.33 13.27 6.14
CA LYS A 213 13.47 12.34 6.19
C LYS A 213 13.48 11.53 7.49
N ARG A 214 13.22 12.18 8.62
CA ARG A 214 13.15 11.50 9.92
C ARG A 214 12.04 10.47 9.93
N PHE A 215 10.85 10.83 9.44
CA PHE A 215 9.72 9.91 9.36
C PHE A 215 10.05 8.71 8.46
N HIS A 216 10.68 8.91 7.30
CA HIS A 216 11.20 7.81 6.47
C HIS A 216 12.14 6.89 7.25
N ASN A 217 13.10 7.45 8.01
CA ASN A 217 14.00 6.61 8.81
C ASN A 217 13.26 5.76 9.85
N ILE A 218 12.23 6.32 10.51
CA ILE A 218 11.39 5.57 11.47
C ILE A 218 10.62 4.45 10.75
N LEU A 219 10.03 4.75 9.59
CA LEU A 219 9.35 3.75 8.77
C LEU A 219 10.28 2.57 8.46
N TYR A 220 11.51 2.84 8.00
CA TYR A 220 12.50 1.80 7.67
C TYR A 220 13.02 1.05 8.90
N ALA A 221 13.19 1.72 10.03
CA ALA A 221 13.63 1.08 11.27
C ALA A 221 12.61 0.06 11.80
N ASN A 222 11.33 0.29 11.55
CA ASN A 222 10.22 -0.57 11.97
C ASN A 222 9.75 -1.56 10.89
N ALA A 223 10.43 -1.60 9.76
CA ALA A 223 9.96 -2.37 8.63
C ALA A 223 10.30 -3.87 8.76
N MET A 224 9.37 -4.70 8.30
CA MET A 224 9.55 -6.12 8.11
C MET A 224 9.89 -6.40 6.65
N THR A 225 10.94 -7.19 6.42
CA THR A 225 11.37 -7.65 5.10
C THR A 225 11.04 -9.12 4.92
N PHE A 226 10.52 -9.48 3.75
CA PHE A 226 10.21 -10.86 3.37
C PHE A 226 10.34 -11.02 1.87
N LYS A 227 10.54 -12.25 1.40
CA LYS A 227 10.56 -12.56 -0.03
C LYS A 227 9.36 -13.43 -0.35
N MET A 228 8.56 -13.01 -1.32
CA MET A 228 7.41 -13.79 -1.76
C MET A 228 7.87 -14.94 -2.66
N GLU A 229 7.28 -16.10 -2.51
CA GLU A 229 7.43 -17.23 -3.42
C GLU A 229 6.34 -17.21 -4.49
N GLN A 230 6.56 -17.95 -5.58
CA GLN A 230 5.57 -18.10 -6.63
C GLN A 230 4.30 -18.76 -6.08
N GLY A 231 3.13 -18.18 -6.36
CA GLY A 231 1.84 -18.67 -5.84
C GLY A 231 1.51 -18.16 -4.44
N GLU A 232 2.31 -17.25 -3.89
CA GLU A 232 1.98 -16.51 -2.67
C GLU A 232 1.28 -15.19 -3.00
N TYR A 233 0.43 -14.77 -2.08
CA TYR A 233 -0.44 -13.62 -2.23
C TYR A 233 -0.41 -12.82 -0.94
N CYS A 234 0.17 -11.63 -1.00
CA CYS A 234 0.39 -10.77 0.15
C CYS A 234 -0.71 -9.70 0.21
N TYR A 235 -1.43 -9.67 1.32
CA TYR A 235 -2.28 -8.55 1.69
C TYR A 235 -1.46 -7.48 2.40
N ARG A 236 -1.65 -6.23 2.00
CA ARG A 236 -0.98 -5.08 2.58
C ARG A 236 -2.00 -3.99 2.87
N GLY A 237 -1.96 -3.48 4.10
CA GLY A 237 -2.39 -2.13 4.43
C GLY A 237 -1.56 -1.12 3.63
N PRO A 238 -1.92 0.16 3.68
CA PRO A 238 -1.58 1.06 2.60
C PRO A 238 -0.08 1.39 2.49
N LEU A 239 0.81 1.05 3.43
CA LEU A 239 2.26 1.34 3.37
C LEU A 239 3.12 0.10 3.07
N ALA A 240 3.81 0.12 1.93
CA ALA A 240 4.71 -0.94 1.50
C ALA A 240 5.86 -0.39 0.64
N GLY A 241 6.94 -1.15 0.51
CA GLY A 241 8.02 -0.88 -0.44
C GLY A 241 8.58 -2.18 -1.00
N ARG A 242 9.61 -2.06 -1.84
CA ARG A 242 10.36 -3.20 -2.38
C ARG A 242 11.86 -2.89 -2.37
N ASP A 243 12.67 -3.78 -1.82
CA ASP A 243 14.12 -3.61 -1.80
C ASP A 243 14.79 -4.19 -3.05
N ASN A 244 15.87 -3.53 -3.46
CA ASN A 244 16.80 -3.83 -4.55
C ASN A 244 16.30 -4.00 -6.01
N SER A 245 17.13 -3.48 -6.92
CA SER A 245 16.80 -2.97 -8.25
C SER A 245 17.48 -3.71 -9.42
N SER A 246 17.34 -5.03 -9.47
CA SER A 246 17.97 -5.83 -10.54
C SER A 246 17.18 -7.08 -10.93
N CYS A 247 15.91 -7.18 -10.51
CA CYS A 247 15.21 -8.45 -10.43
C CYS A 247 13.85 -8.41 -11.15
N ASN A 248 13.72 -9.20 -12.22
CA ASN A 248 12.45 -9.41 -12.92
C ASN A 248 11.53 -10.27 -12.01
N THR A 249 10.71 -9.60 -11.20
CA THR A 249 9.61 -10.19 -10.42
C THR A 249 8.32 -9.72 -11.07
N ALA A 250 7.41 -10.64 -11.37
CA ALA A 250 6.07 -10.33 -11.85
C ALA A 250 5.08 -10.42 -10.69
N LEU A 251 4.47 -9.29 -10.34
CA LEU A 251 3.40 -9.24 -9.34
C LEU A 251 2.08 -8.88 -10.01
N HIS A 252 0.96 -9.28 -9.43
CA HIS A 252 -0.37 -8.83 -9.84
C HIS A 252 -0.97 -8.00 -8.72
N CYS A 253 -1.28 -6.73 -8.98
CA CYS A 253 -1.90 -5.84 -8.01
C CYS A 253 -3.40 -5.67 -8.28
N THR A 254 -4.23 -5.83 -7.24
CA THR A 254 -5.68 -5.56 -7.27
C THR A 254 -6.09 -4.79 -6.02
N ILE A 255 -7.03 -3.85 -6.16
CA ILE A 255 -7.42 -2.92 -5.10
C ILE A 255 -8.84 -3.19 -4.62
N LEU A 256 -9.06 -3.04 -3.31
CA LEU A 256 -10.36 -3.06 -2.65
C LEU A 256 -10.50 -1.82 -1.75
N SER A 257 -11.73 -1.31 -1.58
CA SER A 257 -11.99 -0.29 -0.57
C SER A 257 -12.27 -0.91 0.79
N HIS A 258 -11.69 -0.37 1.85
CA HIS A 258 -11.94 -0.81 3.22
C HIS A 258 -13.41 -0.79 3.60
N ALA A 259 -14.13 0.26 3.16
CA ALA A 259 -15.56 0.42 3.43
C ALA A 259 -16.41 -0.72 2.88
N MET A 260 -15.95 -1.41 1.83
CA MET A 260 -16.69 -2.51 1.19
C MET A 260 -16.69 -3.80 2.04
N LEU A 261 -15.76 -3.95 3.00
CA LEU A 261 -15.78 -5.09 3.94
C LEU A 261 -16.96 -5.01 4.94
N TYR A 262 -17.52 -3.82 5.12
CA TYR A 262 -18.54 -3.53 6.13
C TYR A 262 -19.94 -3.33 5.54
N THR A 263 -20.06 -3.31 4.21
CA THR A 263 -21.33 -3.17 3.53
C THR A 263 -21.93 -4.57 3.32
N PRO A 264 -23.12 -4.88 3.88
CA PRO A 264 -23.82 -6.11 3.53
C PRO A 264 -24.02 -6.15 2.02
N ARG A 265 -23.81 -7.32 1.38
CA ARG A 265 -24.36 -7.51 0.03
C ARG A 265 -25.87 -7.25 0.12
N GLY A 266 -26.35 -6.34 -0.72
CA GLY A 266 -27.77 -6.08 -0.86
C GLY A 266 -28.49 -7.41 -1.03
N ALA A 267 -29.54 -7.59 -0.23
CA ALA A 267 -30.57 -8.58 -0.49
C ALA A 267 -31.31 -8.11 -1.76
N ASP A 268 -30.93 -8.68 -2.89
CA ASP A 268 -31.74 -8.75 -4.11
C ASP A 268 -31.80 -10.20 -4.57
#